data_AF-A0A0S4U0K1-F1
#
_entry.id   AF-A0A0S4U0K1-F1
#
_cell.length_a   1.000
_cell.length_b   1.000
_cell.length_c   1.000
_cell.angle_alpha   90.00
_cell.angle_beta   90.00
_cell.angle_gamma   90.00
#
_symmetry.space_group_name_H-M   'P 1'
#
loop_
_entity.id
_entity.type
_entity.pdbx_description
1 polymer ?
#
loop_
_entity_poly.entity_id
_entity_poly.type
_entity_poly.pdbx_seq_one_letter_code
_entity_poly.pdbx_strand_id
1 'polypeptide(L)' 'MLNPPGYRLRPELGDDIRSCAHGRYVIFFVATRDEVIVIRILHGARDLPAVFHANEP' A
#
# COMPACT_ATOMS: atom_id res chain seq x y z
N MET A 1 3.58 16.73 -9.13
CA MET A 1 2.20 16.90 -8.60
C MET A 1 1.80 15.57 -7.98
N LEU A 2 1.66 15.51 -6.65
CA LEU A 2 1.24 14.27 -5.98
C LEU A 2 -0.26 14.09 -6.23
N ASN A 3 -0.63 13.03 -6.94
CA ASN A 3 -2.02 12.68 -7.23
C ASN A 3 -2.30 11.33 -6.55
N PRO A 4 -2.84 11.29 -5.31
CA PRO A 4 -3.07 10.06 -4.58
C PRO A 4 -3.87 9.00 -5.37
N PRO A 5 -4.94 9.36 -6.12
CA PRO A 5 -5.61 8.46 -7.06
C PRO A 5 -4.75 7.91 -8.21
N GLY A 6 -3.63 8.54 -8.53
CA GLY A 6 -2.71 8.12 -9.59
C GLY A 6 -1.75 7.00 -9.19
N TYR A 7 -1.67 6.65 -7.90
CA TYR A 7 -0.82 5.55 -7.45
C TYR A 7 -1.45 4.18 -7.68
N ARG A 8 -0.59 3.17 -7.87
CA ARG A 8 -1.00 1.81 -8.21
C ARG A 8 -1.94 1.22 -7.14
N LEU A 9 -3.13 0.83 -7.57
CA LEU A 9 -4.09 0.06 -6.78
C LEU A 9 -3.53 -1.34 -6.49
N ARG A 10 -3.90 -1.88 -5.33
CA ARG A 10 -3.49 -3.17 -4.78
C ARG A 10 -4.76 -3.96 -4.42
N PRO A 11 -5.59 -4.35 -5.40
CA PRO A 11 -6.84 -5.08 -5.15
C PRO A 11 -6.62 -6.40 -4.42
N GLU A 12 -5.41 -6.98 -4.50
CA GLU A 12 -5.01 -8.14 -3.73
C GLU A 12 -4.96 -7.90 -2.20
N LEU A 13 -4.99 -6.64 -1.75
CA LEU A 13 -5.01 -6.25 -0.33
C LEU A 13 -6.33 -5.61 0.11
N GLY A 14 -7.17 -5.19 -0.85
CA GLY A 14 -8.45 -4.50 -0.63
C GLY A 14 -8.76 -3.50 -1.75
N ASP A 15 -10.05 -3.20 -1.95
CA ASP A 15 -10.57 -2.51 -3.15
C ASP A 15 -10.00 -1.10 -3.36
N ASP A 16 -9.69 -0.37 -2.28
CA ASP A 16 -9.21 1.02 -2.34
C ASP A 16 -7.74 1.19 -1.94
N ILE A 17 -7.05 0.09 -1.63
CA ILE A 17 -5.66 0.16 -1.17
C ILE A 17 -4.74 0.50 -2.32
N ARG A 18 -3.90 1.51 -2.11
CA ARG A 18 -2.87 1.96 -3.03
C ARG A 18 -1.51 1.83 -2.40
N SER A 19 -0.49 1.85 -3.24
CA SER A 19 0.89 1.92 -2.76
C SER A 19 1.78 2.83 -3.59
N CYS A 20 2.78 3.39 -2.93
CA CYS A 20 3.86 4.13 -3.58
C CYS A 20 5.21 3.73 -2.98
N ALA A 21 6.26 3.78 -3.80
CA ALA A 21 7.63 3.63 -3.34
C ALA A 21 8.16 4.98 -2.83
N HIS A 22 8.84 4.94 -1.69
CA HIS A 22 9.55 6.07 -1.13
C HIS A 22 10.89 5.61 -0.55
N GLY A 23 11.98 5.91 -1.26
CA GLY A 23 13.31 5.40 -0.91
C GLY A 23 13.32 3.87 -0.84
N ARG A 24 13.73 3.33 0.32
CA ARG A 24 13.77 1.87 0.58
C ARG A 24 12.46 1.31 1.11
N TYR A 25 11.37 2.06 1.05
CA TYR A 25 10.09 1.68 1.64
C TYR A 25 8.96 1.69 0.62
N VAL A 26 7.93 0.90 0.91
CA VAL A 26 6.64 0.91 0.25
C VAL A 26 5.60 1.37 1.26
N ILE A 27 4.87 2.43 0.92
CA ILE A 27 3.79 3.00 1.72
C ILE A 27 2.48 2.49 1.16
N PHE A 28 1.64 1.89 2.00
CA PHE A 28 0.30 1.43 1.67
C PHE A 28 -0.72 2.37 2.33
N PHE A 29 -1.69 2.83 1.54
CA PHE A 29 -2.65 3.82 1.99
C PHE A 29 -3.97 3.73 1.23
N VAL A 30 -5.02 4.29 1.82
CA VAL A 30 -6.28 4.63 1.13
C VAL A 30 -6.31 6.14 0.94
N ALA A 31 -6.81 6.59 -0.20
CA ALA A 31 -7.00 8.01 -0.48
C ALA A 31 -8.46 8.29 -0.80
N THR A 32 -9.06 9.20 -0.05
CA THR A 32 -10.38 9.75 -0.35
C THR A 32 -10.19 11.14 -1.00
N ARG A 33 -11.29 11.87 -1.16
CA ARG A 33 -11.22 13.26 -1.64
C ARG A 33 -10.50 14.17 -0.63
N ASP A 34 -10.70 13.92 0.66
CA ASP A 34 -10.37 14.87 1.73
C ASP A 34 -9.15 14.42 2.55
N GLU A 35 -8.79 13.14 2.48
CA GLU A 35 -7.71 12.58 3.30
C GLU A 35 -6.94 11.44 2.64
N VAL A 36 -5.76 11.17 3.21
CA VAL A 36 -4.93 10.00 2.93
C VAL A 36 -4.67 9.27 4.24
N ILE A 37 -5.15 8.03 4.33
CA ILE A 37 -4.97 7.18 5.49
C ILE A 37 -3.80 6.23 5.21
N VAL A 38 -2.68 6.42 5.91
CA VAL A 38 -1.54 5.51 5.84
C VAL A 38 -1.85 4.28 6.67
N ILE A 39 -1.97 3.13 5.99
CA ILE A 39 -2.28 1.85 6.62
C ILE A 39 -1.00 1.20 7.15
N ARG A 40 0.06 1.17 6.33
CA ARG A 40 1.32 0.53 6.69
C ARG A 40 2.49 1.05 5.87
N ILE A 41 3.67 1.07 6.47
CA ILE A 41 4.94 1.32 5.79
C ILE A 41 5.82 0.10 5.99
N LEU A 42 6.29 -0.49 4.89
CA LEU A 42 7.15 -1.67 4.89
C LEU A 42 8.46 -1.35 4.20
N HIS A 43 9.57 -1.92 4.68
CA HIS A 43 10.82 -1.90 3.93
C HIS A 43 10.66 -2.72 2.64
N GLY A 44 11.08 -2.19 1.51
CA GLY A 44 10.91 -2.79 0.17
C GLY A 44 11.71 -4.07 -0.06
N ALA A 45 12.70 -4.35 0.80
CA ALA A 45 13.41 -5.63 0.81
C ALA A 45 12.65 -6.76 1.53
N ARG A 46 11.47 -6.50 2.10
CA ARG A 46 10.64 -7.55 2.70
C ARG A 46 9.92 -8.34 1.61
N ASP A 47 9.76 -9.63 1.84
CA ASP A 47 8.84 -10.48 1.08
C ASP A 47 7.40 -10.05 1.37
N LEU A 48 6.85 -9.20 0.50
CA LEU A 48 5.51 -8.64 0.67
C LEU A 48 4.42 -9.73 0.60
N PRO A 49 4.43 -10.67 -0.37
CA PRO A 49 3.55 -11.84 -0.33
C PRO A 49 3.56 -12.53 1.03
N ALA A 50 4.72 -12.92 1.56
CA ALA A 50 4.78 -13.60 2.85
C ALA A 50 4.26 -12.75 4.03
N VAL A 51 4.31 -11.42 3.94
CA VAL A 51 3.79 -10.50 4.95
C VAL A 51 2.26 -10.33 4.87
N PHE A 52 1.69 -10.42 3.67
CA PHE A 52 0.27 -10.21 3.43
C PHE A 52 -0.55 -11.52 3.42
N HIS A 53 0.09 -12.67 3.21
CA HIS A 53 -0.50 -13.97 3.46
C HIS A 53 -0.51 -14.25 4.97
N ALA A 54 -1.58 -13.83 5.64
CA ALA A 54 -1.87 -14.27 7.00
C ALA A 54 -2.54 -15.65 6.95
N ASN A 55 -1.78 -16.69 7.29
CA ASN A 55 -2.22 -18.06 7.64
C ASN A 55 -3.49 -18.56 6.91
N GLU A 56 -3.31 -19.20 5.75
CA GLU A 56 -4.18 -20.35 5.45
C GLU A 56 -3.90 -21.43 6.51
N PRO A 57 -4.92 -22.13 7.05
CA PRO A 57 -4.69 -23.33 7.85
C PRO A 57 -3.91 -24.39 7.06
#